data_AF-A0A4W6FT32-F1
#
_entry.id   AF-A0A4W6FT32-F1
#
_cell.length_a   1.000
_cell.length_b   1.000
_cell.length_c   1.000
_cell.angle_alpha   90.00
_cell.angle_beta   90.00
_cell.angle_gamma   90.00
#
_symmetry.space_group_name_H-M   'P 1'
#
loop_
_entity.id
_entity.type
_entity.pdbx_description
1 polymer ?
#
loop_
_entity_poly.entity_id
_entity_poly.type
_entity_poly.pdbx_seq_one_letter_code
_entity_poly.pdbx_strand_id
1 'polypeptide(L)'
;LSLRFLCSVLNTNNGVHQTSRLLVERGQSAQMNCKHDLGGTYFEMCWYQQLPEENLKQIVSTVPYSEPDFGDFSQDKFSATKSEAESGSFTVKNVEPGDSGVYFCAVSSHTVMLIFVKLHKNHRLSLALCLT
;
A
#
# COMPACT_ATOMS: atom_id res chain seq x y z
N LEU A 1 6.69 -3.68 27.85
CA LEU A 1 6.74 -4.68 26.75
C LEU A 1 6.79 -3.94 25.43
N SER A 2 7.99 -3.65 24.92
CA SER A 2 8.18 -2.94 23.66
C SER A 2 8.21 -3.97 22.53
N LEU A 3 7.11 -4.11 21.79
CA LEU A 3 7.08 -4.91 20.58
C LEU A 3 7.67 -4.07 19.44
N ARG A 4 8.79 -4.51 18.88
CA ARG A 4 9.50 -3.84 17.78
C ARG A 4 8.88 -4.25 16.45
N PHE A 5 8.03 -3.39 15.90
CA PHE A 5 7.53 -3.52 14.54
C PHE A 5 8.55 -2.92 13.57
N LEU A 6 9.25 -3.78 12.82
CA LEU A 6 10.09 -3.37 11.71
C LEU A 6 9.22 -3.27 10.46
N CYS A 7 8.45 -2.17 10.34
CA CYS A 7 7.99 -1.75 9.03
C CYS A 7 9.21 -1.16 8.33
N SER A 8 9.76 -1.86 7.34
CA SER A 8 10.84 -1.36 6.51
C SER A 8 10.44 -1.54 5.05
N VAL A 9 10.34 -0.43 4.32
CA VAL A 9 10.34 -0.47 2.86
C VAL A 9 11.45 0.42 2.35
N LEU A 10 12.14 -0.14 1.37
CA LEU A 10 13.22 0.44 0.59
C LEU A 10 12.86 1.86 0.14
N ASN A 11 13.73 2.81 0.50
CA ASN A 11 13.77 4.13 -0.11
C ASN A 11 14.15 3.89 -1.59
N THR A 12 13.16 3.81 -2.48
CA THR A 12 13.45 3.66 -3.91
C THR A 12 13.61 5.06 -4.48
N ASN A 13 14.76 5.30 -5.13
CA ASN A 13 15.10 6.54 -5.85
C ASN A 13 14.22 6.76 -7.10
N ASN A 14 12.91 6.49 -7.03
CA ASN A 14 11.95 6.49 -8.13
C ASN A 14 10.75 7.44 -7.87
N GLY A 15 10.91 8.45 -7.03
CA GLY A 15 9.91 9.52 -6.88
C GLY A 15 8.69 9.16 -6.02
N VAL A 16 8.72 8.05 -5.29
CA VAL A 16 7.67 7.67 -4.32
C VAL A 16 8.24 7.67 -2.91
N HIS A 17 7.60 8.42 -2.02
CA HIS A 17 8.01 8.65 -0.64
C HIS A 17 6.90 8.23 0.31
N GLN A 18 7.20 7.34 1.24
CA GLN A 18 6.21 6.88 2.22
C GLN A 18 6.76 6.89 3.65
N THR A 19 5.86 6.74 4.62
CA THR A 19 6.24 6.51 6.02
C THR A 19 7.18 5.31 6.11
N SER A 20 8.43 5.54 6.53
CA SER A 20 9.49 4.53 6.44
C SER A 20 9.35 3.42 7.48
N ARG A 21 8.98 3.77 8.72
CA ARG A 21 8.77 2.84 9.83
C ARG A 21 7.76 3.39 10.82
N LEU A 22 6.89 2.51 11.32
CA LEU A 22 5.96 2.81 12.40
C LEU A 22 6.09 1.78 13.53
N LEU A 23 6.05 2.28 14.75
CA LEU A 23 5.96 1.49 15.97
C LEU A 23 4.66 1.89 16.66
N VAL A 24 3.71 0.97 16.75
CA VAL A 24 2.36 1.26 17.23
C VAL A 24 2.00 0.25 18.30
N GLU A 25 1.38 0.73 19.38
CA GLU A 25 0.93 -0.12 20.47
C GLU A 25 -0.36 -0.87 20.09
N ARG A 26 -0.58 -2.01 20.74
CA ARG A 26 -1.81 -2.79 20.52
C ARG A 26 -3.04 -1.92 20.76
N GLY A 27 -4.02 -2.03 19.87
CA GLY A 27 -5.29 -1.33 19.94
C GLY A 27 -5.26 0.10 19.39
N GLN A 28 -4.07 0.65 19.12
CA GLN A 28 -3.94 1.94 18.42
C GLN A 28 -4.06 1.76 16.90
N SER A 29 -4.19 2.87 16.18
CA SER A 29 -4.21 2.88 14.71
C SER A 29 -2.83 3.22 14.16
N ALA A 30 -2.40 2.49 13.13
CA ALA A 30 -1.16 2.75 12.40
C ALA A 30 -1.47 3.43 11.06
N GLN A 31 -1.26 4.75 10.96
CA GLN A 31 -1.43 5.49 9.72
C GLN A 31 -0.10 5.67 8.98
N MET A 32 -0.08 5.22 7.73
CA MET A 32 1.02 5.40 6.78
C MET A 32 0.60 6.42 5.72
N ASN A 33 1.53 7.29 5.37
CA ASN A 33 1.35 8.28 4.32
C ASN A 33 2.23 7.91 3.14
N CYS A 34 1.75 8.19 1.94
CA CYS A 34 2.49 8.03 0.70
C CYS A 34 2.33 9.30 -0.15
N LYS A 35 3.43 9.73 -0.76
CA LYS A 35 3.52 10.88 -1.66
C LYS A 35 4.38 10.50 -2.85
N HIS A 36 4.15 11.11 -4.01
CA HIS A 36 5.04 10.97 -5.14
C HIS A 36 5.18 12.25 -5.96
N ASP A 37 6.24 12.35 -6.75
CA ASP A 37 6.55 13.48 -7.64
C ASP A 37 6.48 13.11 -9.14
N LEU A 38 5.87 11.97 -9.46
CA LEU A 38 5.71 11.43 -10.82
C LEU A 38 4.67 12.15 -11.70
N GLY A 39 3.99 13.16 -11.17
CA GLY A 39 2.95 13.94 -11.85
C GLY A 39 1.54 13.35 -11.79
N GLY A 40 0.53 14.20 -12.02
CA GLY A 40 -0.89 13.88 -11.79
C GLY A 40 -1.50 12.78 -12.66
N THR A 41 -0.78 12.28 -13.67
CA THR A 41 -1.21 11.10 -14.44
C THR A 41 -1.07 9.79 -13.64
N TYR A 42 -0.23 9.77 -12.60
CA TYR A 42 -0.08 8.65 -11.67
C TYR A 42 -1.05 8.79 -10.49
N PHE A 43 -2.34 8.85 -10.80
CA PHE A 43 -3.36 9.17 -9.80
C PHE A 43 -3.90 7.94 -9.06
N GLU A 44 -3.61 6.72 -9.49
CA GLU A 44 -4.00 5.53 -8.73
C GLU A 44 -2.94 5.21 -7.69
N MET A 45 -3.35 4.92 -6.46
CA MET A 45 -2.47 4.48 -5.38
C MET A 45 -2.99 3.19 -4.75
N CYS A 46 -2.17 2.14 -4.80
CA CYS A 46 -2.43 0.83 -4.22
C CYS A 46 -1.61 0.64 -2.95
N TRP A 47 -2.21 0.02 -1.94
CA TRP A 47 -1.52 -0.38 -0.72
C TRP A 47 -1.42 -1.90 -0.65
N TYR A 48 -0.21 -2.38 -0.38
CA TYR A 48 0.09 -3.81 -0.26
C TYR A 48 0.55 -4.14 1.15
N GLN A 49 0.33 -5.39 1.54
CA GLN A 49 0.80 -5.97 2.78
C GLN A 49 1.47 -7.32 2.52
N GLN A 50 2.58 -7.53 3.23
CA GLN A 50 3.27 -8.81 3.34
C GLN A 50 3.48 -9.11 4.82
N LEU A 51 2.70 -10.04 5.36
CA LEU A 51 2.89 -10.60 6.69
C LEU A 51 4.02 -11.66 6.66
N PRO A 52 4.64 -11.98 7.81
CA PRO A 52 5.59 -13.07 7.92
C PRO A 52 5.03 -14.36 7.32
N GLU A 53 5.82 -15.01 6.46
CA GLU A 53 5.47 -16.28 5.81
C GLU A 53 4.25 -16.24 4.87
N GLU A 54 3.67 -15.05 4.63
CA GLU A 54 2.58 -14.86 3.68
C GLU A 54 3.05 -14.27 2.34
N ASN A 55 2.26 -14.53 1.30
CA ASN A 55 2.42 -13.86 0.01
C ASN A 55 1.96 -12.41 0.11
N LEU A 56 2.53 -11.57 -0.76
CA LEU A 56 2.10 -10.18 -0.93
C LEU A 56 0.63 -10.13 -1.36
N LYS A 57 -0.15 -9.27 -0.72
CA LYS A 57 -1.57 -9.03 -1.04
C LYS A 57 -1.82 -7.54 -1.23
N GLN A 58 -2.63 -7.18 -2.22
CA GLN A 58 -3.16 -5.83 -2.37
C GLN A 58 -4.35 -5.68 -1.42
N ILE A 59 -4.29 -4.71 -0.51
CA ILE A 59 -5.39 -4.44 0.44
C ILE A 59 -6.41 -3.51 -0.18
N VAL A 60 -5.95 -2.43 -0.82
CA VAL A 60 -6.83 -1.37 -1.31
C VAL A 60 -6.23 -0.64 -2.49
N SER A 61 -7.07 -0.29 -3.47
CA SER A 61 -6.78 0.71 -4.50
C SER A 61 -7.56 1.99 -4.25
N THR A 62 -6.94 3.13 -4.52
CA THR A 62 -7.53 4.46 -4.35
C THR A 62 -7.27 5.33 -5.58
N VAL A 63 -8.28 6.09 -5.98
CA VAL A 63 -8.16 7.19 -6.95
C VAL A 63 -8.72 8.47 -6.32
N PRO A 64 -8.32 9.68 -6.77
CA PRO A 64 -8.74 10.91 -6.14
C PRO A 64 -10.26 11.08 -6.19
N TYR A 65 -10.84 11.57 -5.09
CA TYR A 65 -12.26 11.91 -4.98
C TYR A 65 -13.24 10.74 -5.21
N SER A 66 -12.77 9.50 -5.08
CA SER A 66 -13.59 8.30 -5.16
C SER A 66 -13.45 7.46 -3.90
N GLU A 67 -14.46 6.61 -3.65
CA GLU A 67 -14.39 5.65 -2.55
C GLU A 67 -13.26 4.63 -2.78
N PRO A 68 -12.49 4.27 -1.74
CA PRO A 68 -11.46 3.23 -1.84
C PRO A 68 -12.03 1.85 -2.18
N ASP A 69 -11.36 1.11 -3.04
CA ASP A 69 -11.69 -0.28 -3.37
C ASP A 69 -10.84 -1.25 -2.56
N PHE A 70 -11.44 -1.87 -1.54
CA PHE A 70 -10.79 -2.84 -0.65
C PHE A 70 -10.86 -4.29 -1.14
N GLY A 71 -11.60 -4.58 -2.22
CA GLY A 71 -11.92 -5.96 -2.60
C GLY A 71 -12.50 -6.75 -1.42
N ASP A 72 -11.83 -7.85 -1.04
CA ASP A 72 -12.26 -8.74 0.05
C ASP A 72 -11.80 -8.28 1.45
N PHE A 73 -11.01 -7.22 1.55
CA PHE A 73 -10.50 -6.74 2.84
C PHE A 73 -11.55 -5.94 3.61
N SER A 74 -11.56 -6.11 4.94
CA SER A 74 -12.53 -5.43 5.80
C SER A 74 -12.20 -3.95 5.99
N GLN A 75 -13.19 -3.10 5.73
CA GLN A 75 -13.15 -1.65 6.00
C GLN A 75 -13.23 -1.32 7.51
N ASP A 76 -13.61 -2.29 8.35
CA ASP A 76 -13.52 -2.16 9.81
C ASP A 76 -12.06 -2.24 10.27
N LYS A 77 -11.24 -3.02 9.57
CA LYS A 77 -9.81 -3.19 9.86
C LYS A 77 -8.93 -2.14 9.17
N PHE A 78 -9.30 -1.71 7.97
CA PHE A 78 -8.49 -0.82 7.15
C PHE A 78 -9.26 0.44 6.73
N SER A 79 -8.56 1.54 6.53
CA SER A 79 -9.10 2.73 5.86
C SER A 79 -8.04 3.38 4.99
N ALA A 80 -8.45 3.99 3.88
CA ALA A 80 -7.56 4.71 2.99
C ALA A 80 -8.21 6.03 2.57
N THR A 81 -7.38 7.05 2.33
CA THR A 81 -7.84 8.34 1.84
C THR A 81 -6.95 8.84 0.71
N LYS A 82 -7.58 9.44 -0.30
CA LYS A 82 -6.91 10.04 -1.44
C LYS A 82 -7.72 11.23 -1.96
N SER A 83 -7.26 12.43 -1.67
CA SER A 83 -7.92 13.69 -2.06
C SER A 83 -7.21 14.40 -3.22
N GLU A 84 -6.09 13.87 -3.69
CA GLU A 84 -5.31 14.39 -4.81
C GLU A 84 -4.49 13.25 -5.45
N ALA A 85 -3.94 13.50 -6.64
CA ALA A 85 -3.20 12.48 -7.37
C ALA A 85 -1.89 12.11 -6.66
N GLU A 86 -1.18 13.09 -6.10
CA GLU A 86 0.20 12.96 -5.63
C GLU A 86 0.33 12.36 -4.23
N SER A 87 -0.74 12.37 -3.42
CA SER A 87 -0.68 11.91 -2.04
C SER A 87 -1.87 11.06 -1.62
N GLY A 88 -1.65 10.26 -0.58
CA GLY A 88 -2.69 9.44 0.04
C GLY A 88 -2.23 8.88 1.37
N SER A 89 -3.18 8.36 2.14
CA SER A 89 -2.90 7.70 3.41
C SER A 89 -3.63 6.37 3.52
N PHE A 90 -3.07 5.46 4.31
CA PHE A 90 -3.65 4.18 4.64
C PHE A 90 -3.47 3.91 6.12
N THR A 91 -4.49 3.34 6.75
CA THR A 91 -4.52 3.12 8.19
C THR A 91 -4.94 1.69 8.49
N VAL A 92 -4.14 1.01 9.32
CA VAL A 92 -4.53 -0.23 10.00
C VAL A 92 -5.13 0.15 11.35
N LYS A 93 -6.40 -0.19 11.57
CA LYS A 93 -7.14 0.13 12.79
C LYS A 93 -6.94 -0.99 13.83
N ASN A 94 -7.01 -0.62 15.11
CA ASN A 94 -6.96 -1.56 16.23
C ASN A 94 -5.84 -2.61 16.06
N VAL A 95 -4.59 -2.15 16.01
CA VAL A 95 -3.42 -2.97 15.67
C VAL A 95 -3.25 -4.13 16.66
N GLU A 96 -2.95 -5.31 16.13
CA GLU A 96 -2.69 -6.55 16.86
C GLU A 96 -1.34 -7.15 16.41
N PRO A 97 -0.75 -8.09 17.18
CA PRO A 97 0.52 -8.70 16.80
C PRO A 97 0.50 -9.37 15.40
N GLY A 98 -0.65 -9.88 14.96
CA GLY A 98 -0.82 -10.48 13.63
C GLY A 98 -0.74 -9.47 12.47
N ASP A 99 -0.87 -8.17 12.75
CA ASP A 99 -0.73 -7.12 11.73
C ASP A 99 0.73 -6.74 11.48
N SER A 100 1.68 -7.34 12.22
CA SER A 100 3.11 -7.11 12.03
C SER A 100 3.52 -7.54 10.64
N GLY A 101 4.01 -6.62 9.82
CA GLY A 101 4.47 -6.95 8.48
C GLY A 101 5.02 -5.75 7.74
N VAL A 102 5.32 -5.98 6.48
CA VAL A 102 5.73 -4.93 5.54
C VAL A 102 4.49 -4.41 4.84
N TYR A 103 4.35 -3.08 4.81
CA TYR A 103 3.29 -2.40 4.07
C TYR A 103 3.93 -1.38 3.15
N PHE A 104 3.52 -1.32 1.90
CA PHE A 104 4.02 -0.32 0.97
C PHE A 104 2.95 0.20 0.02
N CYS A 105 3.09 1.46 -0.40
CA CYS A 105 2.33 2.02 -1.48
C CYS A 105 3.01 1.78 -2.84
N ALA A 106 2.20 1.63 -3.89
CA ALA A 106 2.62 1.76 -5.27
C ALA A 106 1.65 2.71 -5.99
N VAL A 107 2.15 3.42 -7.00
CA VAL A 107 1.33 4.36 -7.79
C VAL A 107 1.34 4.01 -9.26
N SER A 108 0.22 4.27 -9.93
CA SER A 108 -0.08 3.79 -11.28
C SER A 108 -0.79 4.88 -12.07
N SER A 109 -0.50 4.92 -13.38
CA SER A 109 -1.34 5.63 -14.33
C SER A 109 -2.35 4.66 -14.94
N HIS A 110 -3.56 5.14 -15.25
CA HIS A 110 -4.68 4.30 -15.75
C HIS A 110 -4.32 3.43 -16.96
N THR A 111 -3.37 3.85 -17.81
CA THR A 111 -2.90 3.10 -18.98
C THR A 111 -2.07 1.87 -18.59
N VAL A 112 -1.38 1.92 -17.44
CA VAL A 112 -0.47 0.89 -16.95
C VAL A 112 -1.23 -0.16 -16.12
N MET A 113 -2.28 0.22 -15.39
CA MET A 113 -3.13 -0.69 -14.61
C MET A 113 -3.73 -1.82 -15.47
N LEU A 114 -4.20 -1.50 -16.68
CA LEU A 114 -4.77 -2.49 -17.62
C LEU A 114 -3.78 -3.59 -18.02
N ILE A 115 -2.47 -3.28 -18.04
CA ILE A 115 -1.42 -4.22 -18.42
C ILE A 115 -1.11 -5.16 -17.24
N PHE A 116 -0.98 -4.63 -16.02
CA PHE A 116 -0.69 -5.42 -14.82
C PHE A 116 -1.83 -6.40 -14.45
N VAL A 117 -3.09 -5.96 -14.48
CA VAL A 117 -4.25 -6.83 -14.19
C VAL A 117 -4.38 -7.96 -15.21
N LYS A 118 -4.08 -7.69 -16.49
CA LYS A 118 -4.14 -8.71 -17.55
C LYS A 118 -3.00 -9.73 -17.45
N LEU A 119 -1.83 -9.32 -16.95
CA LEU A 119 -0.69 -10.20 -16.69
C LEU A 119 -0.89 -11.06 -15.43
N HIS A 120 -1.42 -10.49 -14.33
CA HIS A 120 -1.66 -11.23 -13.08
C HIS A 120 -2.74 -12.31 -13.18
N LYS A 121 -3.75 -12.14 -14.06
CA LYS A 121 -4.77 -13.18 -14.28
C LYS A 121 -4.24 -14.42 -15.01
N ASN A 122 -3.05 -14.38 -15.64
CA ASN A 122 -2.67 -15.38 -16.63
C ASN A 122 -1.43 -16.23 -16.34
N HIS A 123 -0.62 -16.01 -15.30
CA HIS A 123 0.39 -17.01 -14.90
C HIS A 123 1.05 -16.72 -13.55
N ARG A 124 1.40 -17.79 -12.81
CA ARG A 124 2.35 -17.78 -11.69
C ARG A 124 3.67 -17.12 -12.12
N LEU A 125 3.85 -15.82 -11.91
CA LEU A 125 5.14 -15.17 -12.07
C LEU A 125 5.38 -14.13 -10.97
N SER A 126 6.55 -14.29 -10.38
CA SER A 126 7.16 -13.54 -9.30
C SER A 126 7.23 -12.04 -9.60
N LEU A 127 7.27 -11.25 -8.52
CA LEU A 127 7.64 -9.82 -8.49
C LEU A 127 8.85 -9.54 -9.40
N ALA A 128 8.59 -9.09 -10.63
CA ALA A 128 9.63 -8.65 -11.56
C ALA A 128 9.02 -7.68 -12.57
N LEU A 129 8.60 -6.49 -12.10
CA LEU A 129 8.44 -5.29 -12.94
C LEU A 129 8.33 -4.05 -12.03
N CYS A 130 9.35 -3.89 -11.18
CA CYS A 130 9.66 -2.63 -10.54
C CYS A 130 11.13 -2.36 -10.85
N LEU A 131 11.45 -2.08 -12.12
CA LEU A 131 12.70 -1.51 -12.64
C LEU A 131 12.72 -1.66 -14.18
N THR A 132 12.15 -0.70 -14.89
CA THR A 132 12.67 -0.11 -16.14
C THR A 132 12.11 1.28 -16.26
#